data_AF-A0A8S1DES5-F1
#
_entry.id   AF-A0A8S1DES5-F1
#
_cell.length_a   1.000
_cell.length_b   1.000
_cell.length_c   1.000
_cell.angle_alpha   90.00
_cell.angle_beta   90.00
_cell.angle_gamma   90.00
#
_symmetry.space_group_name_H-M   'P 1'
#
loop_
_entity.id
_entity.type
_entity.pdbx_description
1 polymer ?
#
loop_
_entity_poly.entity_id
_entity_poly.type
_entity_poly.pdbx_seq_one_letter_code
_entity_poly.pdbx_strand_id
1 'polypeptide(L)'
;MSSKSREPPSAPSLTDSIFVAAFVNFFRRRRYNFHVKMTIRPAYKPDIIKKRIKKFTRHQSDRYVKLRRSWRKPKGIDNRVRRRFKGQYLMPNIGYGSNKKTRHMLPSGFRKVLVHNVKVI
;
A
#
# COMPACT_ATOMS: atom_id res chain seq x y z
N MET A 1 -5.07 46.50 -42.52
CA MET A 1 -4.35 47.28 -41.49
C MET A 1 -5.34 47.68 -40.40
N SER A 2 -4.84 47.87 -39.17
CA SER A 2 -5.55 48.30 -37.96
C SER A 2 -5.96 47.18 -36.99
N SER A 3 -4.95 46.71 -36.25
CA SER A 3 -5.06 46.00 -34.99
C SER A 3 -5.62 46.93 -33.91
N LYS A 4 -6.83 46.65 -33.40
CA LYS A 4 -7.38 47.34 -32.23
C LYS A 4 -7.09 46.51 -30.98
N SER A 5 -6.04 46.91 -30.25
CA SER A 5 -5.69 46.41 -28.93
C SER A 5 -6.87 46.62 -27.95
N ARG A 6 -7.26 45.56 -27.24
CA ARG A 6 -8.17 45.66 -26.09
C ARG A 6 -7.31 45.75 -24.84
N GLU A 7 -7.39 46.87 -24.13
CA GLU A 7 -6.76 47.02 -22.83
C GLU A 7 -7.56 46.25 -21.74
N PRO A 8 -6.90 45.66 -20.74
CA PRO A 8 -7.57 45.01 -19.63
C PRO A 8 -8.13 46.03 -18.60
N PRO A 9 -9.25 45.72 -17.92
CA PRO A 9 -9.84 46.61 -16.92
C PRO A 9 -8.97 46.78 -15.66
N SER A 10 -8.95 47.99 -15.13
CA SER A 10 -8.19 48.44 -13.96
C SER A 10 -8.64 47.79 -12.64
N ALA A 11 -7.69 47.61 -11.72
CA ALA A 11 -7.91 47.01 -10.40
C ALA A 11 -8.61 48.00 -9.43
N PRO A 12 -9.53 47.54 -8.56
CA PRO A 12 -10.18 48.38 -7.55
C PRO A 12 -9.22 48.71 -6.38
N SER A 13 -9.28 49.98 -5.93
CA SER A 13 -8.46 50.57 -4.87
C SER A 13 -8.94 50.20 -3.46
N LEU A 14 -7.98 50.20 -2.54
CA LEU A 14 -8.08 49.78 -1.13
C LEU A 14 -8.74 50.85 -0.24
N THR A 15 -10.00 50.65 0.16
CA THR A 15 -10.55 51.14 1.44
C THR A 15 -11.81 50.35 1.79
N ASP A 16 -11.68 49.27 2.58
CA ASP A 16 -12.81 48.69 3.31
C ASP A 16 -12.31 48.00 4.59
N SER A 17 -12.36 48.75 5.70
CA SER A 17 -11.88 48.34 7.02
C SER A 17 -12.74 47.28 7.71
N ILE A 18 -13.74 46.71 7.02
CA ILE A 18 -14.60 45.63 7.52
C ILE A 18 -14.09 44.25 7.04
N PHE A 19 -13.36 44.18 5.92
CA PHE A 19 -12.76 42.92 5.45
C PHE A 19 -11.55 42.48 6.28
N VAL A 20 -10.80 43.42 6.86
CA VAL A 20 -9.61 43.10 7.69
C VAL A 20 -10.03 42.51 9.05
N ALA A 21 -11.12 43.01 9.66
CA ALA A 21 -11.62 42.51 10.95
C ALA A 21 -12.16 41.07 10.89
N ALA A 22 -12.68 40.64 9.73
CA ALA A 22 -13.09 39.25 9.48
C ALA A 22 -11.90 38.34 9.11
N PHE A 23 -10.86 38.89 8.46
CA PHE A 23 -9.65 38.13 8.12
C PHE A 23 -8.78 37.81 9.34
N VAL A 24 -8.72 38.71 10.33
CA VAL A 24 -7.92 38.51 11.56
C VAL A 24 -8.63 37.60 12.58
N ASN A 25 -9.96 37.48 12.54
CA ASN A 25 -10.72 36.61 13.45
C ASN A 25 -11.10 35.22 12.89
N PHE A 26 -10.85 34.94 11.60
CA PHE A 26 -11.05 33.59 11.04
C PHE A 26 -9.87 32.63 11.32
N PHE A 27 -8.69 33.14 11.67
CA PHE A 27 -7.54 32.31 12.06
C PHE A 27 -7.38 32.17 13.58
N ARG A 28 -8.46 32.36 14.34
CA ARG A 28 -8.48 32.08 15.79
C ARG A 28 -8.46 30.56 16.03
N ARG A 29 -7.24 30.04 16.21
CA ARG A 29 -6.93 28.78 16.90
C ARG A 29 -7.74 27.57 16.45
N ARG A 30 -7.36 26.96 15.32
CA ARG A 30 -7.35 25.48 15.29
C ARG A 30 -6.21 25.02 16.19
N ARG A 31 -6.50 24.90 17.49
CA ARG A 31 -5.74 24.03 18.37
C ARG A 31 -5.92 22.62 17.80
N TYR A 32 -5.00 22.19 16.96
CA TYR A 32 -4.80 20.77 16.72
C TYR A 32 -4.37 20.19 18.06
N ASN A 33 -5.32 19.61 18.79
CA ASN A 33 -5.02 18.71 19.88
C ASN A 33 -4.23 17.55 19.24
N PHE A 34 -2.92 17.67 19.25
CA PHE A 34 -2.00 16.60 18.88
C PHE A 34 -2.10 15.57 19.99
N HIS A 35 -3.15 14.75 19.92
CA HIS A 35 -3.32 13.59 20.77
C HIS A 35 -2.13 12.66 20.45
N VAL A 36 -1.12 12.66 21.31
CA VAL A 36 -0.02 11.71 21.23
C VAL A 36 -0.61 10.34 21.56
N LYS A 37 -1.12 9.63 20.55
CA LYS A 37 -1.46 8.21 20.70
C LYS A 37 -0.16 7.49 21.06
N MET A 38 -0.04 7.08 22.33
CA MET A 38 1.00 6.18 22.83
C MET A 38 0.82 4.82 22.17
N THR A 39 1.28 4.68 20.93
CA THR A 39 1.34 3.40 20.23
C THR A 39 2.71 2.80 20.45
N ILE A 40 2.78 1.52 20.82
CA ILE A 40 4.04 0.79 20.92
C ILE A 40 4.73 0.84 19.55
N ARG A 41 5.91 1.46 19.47
CA ARG A 41 6.73 1.55 18.25
C ARG A 41 7.78 0.45 18.29
N PRO A 42 8.04 -0.25 17.18
CA PRO A 42 9.13 -1.22 17.16
C PRO A 42 10.47 -0.49 17.29
N ALA A 43 11.36 -0.99 18.14
CA ALA A 43 12.71 -0.44 18.27
C ALA A 43 13.55 -0.61 16.98
N TYR A 44 13.30 -1.70 16.24
CA TYR A 44 14.02 -2.03 15.01
C TYR A 44 13.03 -2.45 13.91
N LYS A 45 13.10 -1.79 12.75
CA LYS A 45 12.24 -2.09 11.59
C LYS A 45 13.11 -2.25 10.33
N PRO A 46 13.53 -3.49 9.98
CA PRO A 46 14.26 -3.74 8.74
C PRO A 46 13.33 -3.66 7.52
N ASP A 47 13.89 -3.32 6.36
CA ASP A 47 13.15 -3.31 5.11
C ASP A 47 12.74 -4.72 4.67
N ILE A 48 11.45 -4.90 4.42
CA ILE A 48 10.89 -6.20 4.08
C ILE A 48 10.89 -6.38 2.56
N ILE A 49 11.97 -6.96 2.03
CA ILE A 49 12.05 -7.33 0.62
C ILE A 49 11.20 -8.58 0.33
N LYS A 50 10.22 -8.46 -0.58
CA LYS A 50 9.40 -9.58 -1.07
C LYS A 50 9.80 -9.96 -2.49
N LYS A 51 10.44 -11.12 -2.66
CA LYS A 51 10.83 -11.67 -3.97
C LYS A 51 9.64 -11.90 -4.92
N ARG A 52 8.47 -12.23 -4.36
CA ARG A 52 7.24 -12.44 -5.10
C ARG A 52 6.04 -12.07 -4.23
N ILE A 53 5.14 -11.28 -4.78
CA ILE A 53 3.88 -10.87 -4.12
C ILE A 53 2.70 -11.71 -4.64
N LYS A 54 2.70 -12.02 -5.95
CA LYS A 54 1.65 -12.82 -6.59
C LYS A 54 1.62 -14.24 -6.01
N LYS A 55 0.43 -14.69 -5.59
CA LYS A 55 0.20 -16.06 -5.11
C LYS A 55 0.49 -17.09 -6.22
N PHE A 56 0.92 -18.27 -5.82
CA PHE A 56 1.05 -19.40 -6.73
C PHE A 56 -0.33 -20.05 -6.91
N THR A 57 -0.93 -19.84 -8.07
CA THR A 57 -2.25 -20.37 -8.42
C THR A 57 -2.13 -21.73 -9.11
N ARG A 58 -3.12 -22.60 -8.92
CA ARG A 58 -3.22 -23.87 -9.66
C ARG A 58 -3.44 -23.60 -11.15
N HIS A 59 -2.78 -24.38 -12.01
CA HIS A 59 -3.00 -24.37 -13.46
C HIS A 59 -4.49 -24.57 -13.79
N GLN A 60 -5.06 -23.73 -14.67
CA GLN A 60 -6.46 -23.74 -15.12
C GLN A 60 -7.53 -23.45 -14.03
N SER A 61 -7.13 -22.91 -12.87
CA SER A 61 -8.09 -22.48 -11.83
C SER A 61 -8.83 -21.18 -12.17
N ASP A 62 -8.37 -20.47 -13.20
CA ASP A 62 -9.01 -19.33 -13.83
C ASP A 62 -10.17 -19.76 -14.75
N ARG A 63 -10.05 -20.90 -15.44
CA ARG A 63 -11.05 -21.40 -16.39
C ARG A 63 -12.18 -22.18 -15.73
N TYR A 64 -11.88 -22.97 -14.69
CA TYR A 64 -12.84 -23.90 -14.09
C TYR A 64 -13.16 -23.53 -12.65
N VAL A 65 -14.44 -23.23 -12.36
CA VAL A 65 -14.92 -22.91 -11.00
C VAL A 65 -14.70 -24.04 -10.00
N LYS A 66 -14.83 -25.30 -10.47
CA LYS A 66 -14.56 -26.50 -9.64
C LYS A 66 -13.10 -26.61 -9.16
N LEU A 67 -12.14 -25.95 -9.82
CA LEU A 67 -10.74 -25.99 -9.43
C LEU A 67 -10.42 -24.84 -8.48
N ARG A 68 -10.15 -25.19 -7.21
CA ARG A 68 -9.63 -24.22 -6.23
C ARG A 68 -8.26 -23.67 -6.67
N ARG A 69 -8.03 -22.38 -6.39
CA ARG A 69 -6.79 -21.65 -6.70
C ARG A 69 -5.56 -22.09 -5.89
N SER A 70 -5.73 -22.93 -4.86
CA SER A 70 -4.62 -23.45 -4.04
C SER A 70 -3.61 -24.23 -4.89
N TRP A 71 -2.33 -23.92 -4.78
CA TRP A 71 -1.27 -24.57 -5.55
C TRP A 71 -1.30 -26.10 -5.43
N ARG A 72 -1.13 -26.79 -6.56
CA ARG A 72 -0.91 -28.24 -6.67
C ARG A 72 0.14 -28.49 -7.73
N LYS A 73 1.12 -29.37 -7.45
CA LYS A 73 2.19 -29.71 -8.40
C LYS A 73 1.60 -30.47 -9.59
N PRO A 74 1.68 -29.95 -10.84
CA PRO A 74 1.18 -30.66 -12.01
C PRO A 74 1.96 -31.97 -12.24
N LYS A 75 1.23 -33.04 -12.59
CA LYS A 75 1.80 -34.39 -12.76
C LYS A 75 1.80 -34.90 -14.19
N GLY A 76 0.86 -34.48 -15.04
CA GLY A 76 0.69 -34.98 -16.42
C GLY A 76 1.90 -34.73 -17.34
N ILE A 77 2.14 -35.66 -18.27
CA ILE A 77 3.34 -35.70 -19.12
C ILE A 77 3.50 -34.47 -20.03
N ASP A 78 2.40 -34.03 -20.61
CA ASP A 78 2.37 -32.92 -21.57
C ASP A 78 2.12 -31.56 -20.91
N ASN A 79 2.08 -31.51 -19.58
CA ASN A 79 1.75 -30.27 -18.90
C ASN A 79 2.85 -29.21 -19.07
N ARG A 80 2.47 -28.06 -19.66
CA ARG A 80 3.41 -26.98 -19.97
C ARG A 80 4.06 -26.33 -18.75
N VAL A 81 3.32 -26.20 -17.64
CA VAL A 81 3.84 -25.66 -16.37
C VAL A 81 4.90 -26.61 -15.79
N ARG A 82 4.65 -27.93 -15.83
CA ARG A 82 5.61 -28.93 -15.37
C ARG A 82 6.92 -28.90 -16.16
N ARG A 83 6.81 -28.77 -17.49
CA ARG A 83 7.94 -28.66 -18.44
C ARG A 83 8.63 -27.28 -18.42
N ARG A 84 8.14 -26.32 -17.64
CA ARG A 84 8.72 -24.96 -17.47
C ARG A 84 8.82 -24.15 -18.76
N PHE A 85 7.85 -24.27 -19.66
CA PHE A 85 7.79 -23.39 -20.84
C PHE A 85 7.68 -21.92 -20.44
N LYS A 86 8.33 -21.05 -21.23
CA LYS A 86 8.23 -19.58 -21.06
C LYS A 86 6.78 -19.12 -21.20
N GLY A 87 6.42 -18.05 -20.47
CA GLY A 87 5.08 -17.46 -20.48
C GLY A 87 4.01 -18.25 -19.71
N GLN A 88 4.37 -19.34 -19.02
CA GLN A 88 3.44 -20.08 -18.16
C GLN A 88 3.63 -19.77 -16.68
N TYR A 89 2.68 -20.24 -15.85
CA TYR A 89 2.75 -20.10 -14.40
C TYR A 89 4.06 -20.67 -13.85
N LEU A 90 4.71 -19.90 -13.00
CA LEU A 90 5.92 -20.31 -12.31
C LEU A 90 5.58 -21.28 -11.17
N MET A 91 6.40 -22.32 -11.00
CA MET A 91 6.27 -23.26 -9.89
C MET A 91 6.94 -22.71 -8.61
N PRO A 92 6.40 -22.98 -7.41
CA PRO A 92 7.10 -22.70 -6.16
C PRO A 92 8.43 -23.45 -6.09
N ASN A 93 9.46 -22.75 -5.64
CA ASN A 93 10.79 -23.27 -5.37
C ASN A 93 11.34 -22.60 -4.10
N ILE A 94 12.43 -23.16 -3.56
CA ILE A 94 13.09 -22.63 -2.35
C ILE A 94 13.66 -21.22 -2.59
N GLY A 95 14.03 -20.90 -3.83
CA GLY A 95 14.57 -19.60 -4.22
C GLY A 95 13.64 -18.42 -3.94
N TYR A 96 12.31 -18.63 -3.95
CA TYR A 96 11.33 -17.60 -3.58
C TYR A 96 11.24 -17.33 -2.06
N GLY A 97 11.94 -18.10 -1.22
CA GLY A 97 11.94 -17.90 0.23
C GLY A 97 12.42 -16.51 0.64
N SER A 98 11.69 -15.86 1.55
CA SER A 98 12.06 -14.57 2.15
C SER A 98 13.26 -14.71 3.10
N ASN A 99 13.97 -13.59 3.32
CA ASN A 99 15.08 -13.50 4.26
C ASN A 99 14.67 -14.04 5.64
N LYS A 100 15.55 -14.84 6.27
CA LYS A 100 15.31 -15.44 7.59
C LYS A 100 14.99 -14.38 8.66
N LYS A 101 15.66 -13.21 8.63
CA LYS A 101 15.46 -12.14 9.62
C LYS A 101 14.06 -11.53 9.57
N THR A 102 13.52 -11.30 8.36
CA THR A 102 12.23 -10.63 8.12
C THR A 102 11.06 -11.59 7.86
N ARG A 103 11.29 -12.91 7.94
CA ARG A 103 10.24 -13.91 7.75
C ARG A 103 9.19 -13.79 8.88
N HIS A 104 7.91 -13.86 8.51
CA HIS A 104 6.76 -13.70 9.43
C HIS A 104 6.66 -12.35 10.15
N MET A 105 7.44 -11.34 9.75
CA MET A 105 7.30 -9.98 10.25
C MET A 105 6.15 -9.26 9.54
N LEU A 106 5.35 -8.53 10.30
CA LEU A 106 4.29 -7.66 9.82
C LEU A 106 4.89 -6.36 9.26
N PRO A 107 4.17 -5.64 8.37
CA PRO A 107 4.59 -4.32 7.91
C PRO A 107 4.75 -3.28 9.05
N SER A 108 4.11 -3.53 10.20
CA SER A 108 4.25 -2.73 11.42
C SER A 108 5.60 -2.91 12.13
N GLY A 109 6.41 -3.90 11.74
CA GLY A 109 7.70 -4.23 12.38
C GLY A 109 7.63 -5.32 13.45
N PHE A 110 6.42 -5.71 13.89
CA PHE A 110 6.22 -6.76 14.90
C PHE A 110 6.03 -8.14 14.26
N ARG A 111 6.22 -9.21 15.05
CA ARG A 111 5.82 -10.58 14.67
C ARG A 111 4.43 -10.86 15.22
N LYS A 112 3.59 -11.52 14.42
CA LYS A 112 2.26 -11.93 14.87
C LYS A 112 2.40 -13.13 15.80
N VAL A 113 1.94 -12.98 17.04
CA VAL A 113 1.76 -14.07 18.01
C VAL A 113 0.26 -14.22 18.25
N LEU A 114 -0.21 -15.46 18.35
CA LEU A 114 -1.59 -15.76 18.70
C LEU A 114 -1.60 -16.08 20.21
N VAL A 115 -2.31 -15.26 20.99
CA VAL A 115 -2.40 -15.39 22.45
C VAL A 115 -3.78 -15.92 22.81
N HIS A 116 -3.82 -17.03 23.55
CA HIS A 116 -5.08 -17.65 24.01
C HIS A 116 -5.47 -17.23 25.43
N ASN A 117 -4.49 -17.06 26.32
CA ASN A 117 -4.72 -16.84 27.76
C ASN A 117 -3.92 -15.62 28.26
N VAL A 118 -4.41 -14.99 29.33
CA VAL A 118 -3.79 -13.78 29.92
C VAL A 118 -2.37 -14.06 30.44
N LYS A 119 -2.07 -15.29 30.87
CA LYS A 119 -0.71 -15.69 31.29
C LYS A 119 0.35 -15.56 30.20
N VAL A 120 -0.06 -15.61 28.93
CA VAL A 120 0.85 -15.57 27.76
C VAL A 120 1.13 -14.13 27.32
N ILE A 121 0.38 -13.16 27.86
CA ILE A 121 0.60 -11.72 27.68
C ILE A 121 1.67 -11.28 28.68
#